data_AF-A0A727BZ37-F1
#
_entry.id   AF-A0A727BZ37-F1
#
_cell.length_a   1.000
_cell.length_b   1.000
_cell.length_c   1.000
_cell.angle_alpha   90.00
_cell.angle_beta   90.00
_cell.angle_gamma   90.00
#
_symmetry.space_group_name_H-M   'P 1'
#
loop_
_entity.id
_entity.type
_entity.pdbx_description
1 polymer ?
#
loop_
_entity_poly.entity_id
_entity_poly.type
_entity_poly.pdbx_seq_one_letter_code
_entity_poly.pdbx_strand_id
1 'polypeptide(L)'
;MTIDKQALRQLATDAHELGIIKRYTKGIEANKRFIAAANPATVLALLDELEHYKSREDRVTKLVQDNSTSWDELYKKLEAAEKRIAELQIARDKCFLSGLKTGWEYGIADDTEGYNREIADAQAVIDRAAGIGVKGD
;
A
#
# COMPACT_ATOMS: atom_id res chain seq x y z
N MET A 1 25.11 -22.36 -14.36
CA MET A 1 24.85 -23.00 -15.66
C MET A 1 23.57 -22.40 -16.21
N THR A 2 23.54 -21.87 -17.42
CA THR A 2 22.31 -21.32 -18.01
C THR A 2 21.58 -22.44 -18.73
N ILE A 3 20.44 -22.89 -18.19
CA ILE A 3 19.62 -23.91 -18.83
C ILE A 3 18.75 -23.24 -19.89
N ASP A 4 18.80 -23.74 -21.13
CA ASP A 4 17.78 -23.42 -22.13
C ASP A 4 16.48 -24.16 -21.79
N LYS A 5 15.62 -23.48 -21.03
CA LYS A 5 14.36 -24.03 -20.54
C LYS A 5 13.36 -24.30 -21.66
N GLN A 6 13.45 -23.57 -22.78
CA GLN A 6 12.54 -23.73 -23.91
C GLN A 6 12.93 -24.97 -24.72
N ALA A 7 14.23 -25.14 -24.99
CA ALA A 7 14.74 -26.36 -25.62
C ALA A 7 14.48 -27.60 -24.76
N LEU A 8 14.70 -27.52 -23.44
CA LEU A 8 14.42 -28.63 -22.54
C LEU A 8 12.93 -29.00 -22.50
N ARG A 9 12.04 -28.00 -22.52
CA ARG A 9 10.58 -28.22 -22.64
C ARG A 9 10.22 -28.90 -23.95
N GLN A 10 10.78 -28.45 -25.07
CA GLN A 10 10.50 -29.05 -26.37
C GLN A 10 10.97 -30.51 -26.42
N LEU A 11 12.17 -30.80 -25.92
CA LEU A 11 12.68 -32.17 -25.84
C LEU A 11 11.82 -33.06 -24.94
N ALA A 12 11.31 -32.53 -23.82
CA ALA A 12 10.41 -33.25 -22.94
C ALA A 12 9.08 -33.58 -23.63
N THR A 13 8.50 -32.62 -24.35
CA THR A 13 7.27 -32.80 -25.14
C THR A 13 7.49 -33.82 -26.26
N ASP A 14 8.57 -33.69 -27.04
CA ASP A 14 8.89 -34.61 -28.12
C ASP A 14 9.10 -36.05 -27.61
N ALA A 15 9.78 -36.20 -26.47
CA ALA A 15 9.98 -37.50 -25.82
C ALA A 15 8.66 -38.09 -25.29
N HIS A 16 7.76 -37.25 -24.76
CA HIS A 16 6.44 -37.67 -24.30
C HIS A 16 5.54 -38.12 -25.45
N GLU A 17 5.46 -37.33 -26.52
CA GLU A 17 4.58 -37.59 -27.67
C GLU A 17 5.08 -38.75 -28.54
N LEU A 18 6.38 -38.76 -28.88
CA LEU A 18 6.96 -39.77 -29.76
C LEU A 18 7.38 -41.05 -29.01
N GLY A 19 7.68 -40.96 -27.72
CA GLY A 19 8.13 -42.07 -26.89
C GLY A 19 7.03 -43.11 -26.58
N ILE A 20 5.75 -42.72 -26.71
CA ILE A 20 4.61 -43.65 -26.63
C ILE A 20 4.71 -44.70 -27.77
N ILE A 21 5.30 -44.33 -28.91
CA ILE A 21 5.50 -45.20 -30.07
C ILE A 21 6.86 -45.93 -29.95
N LYS A 22 6.96 -46.84 -28.97
CA LYS A 22 8.21 -47.51 -28.56
C LYS A 22 8.98 -48.26 -29.66
N ARG A 23 8.36 -48.58 -30.81
CA ARG A 23 8.99 -49.30 -31.94
C ARG A 23 9.46 -48.40 -33.08
N TYR A 24 9.28 -47.08 -32.97
CA TYR A 24 9.64 -46.14 -34.04
C TYR A 24 10.94 -45.40 -33.70
N THR A 25 11.87 -45.37 -34.65
CA THR A 25 13.21 -44.78 -34.51
C THR A 25 13.18 -43.33 -34.00
N LYS A 26 12.19 -42.53 -34.41
CA LYS A 26 12.06 -41.14 -33.94
C LYS A 26 11.74 -41.03 -32.44
N GLY A 27 10.97 -41.97 -31.87
CA GLY A 27 10.66 -41.98 -30.44
C GLY A 27 11.87 -42.34 -29.57
N ILE A 28 12.69 -43.28 -30.05
CA ILE A 28 13.96 -43.65 -29.41
C ILE A 28 14.93 -42.46 -29.42
N GLU A 29 15.03 -41.79 -30.57
CA GLU A 29 15.88 -40.61 -30.75
C GLU A 29 15.45 -39.44 -29.86
N ALA A 30 14.14 -39.14 -29.81
CA ALA A 30 13.59 -38.09 -28.94
C ALA A 30 13.88 -38.37 -27.47
N ASN A 31 13.67 -39.61 -27.00
CA ASN A 31 13.92 -39.97 -25.62
C ASN A 31 15.43 -39.91 -25.27
N LYS A 32 16.32 -40.30 -26.18
CA LYS A 32 17.78 -40.16 -26.01
C LYS A 32 18.19 -38.68 -25.86
N ARG A 33 17.66 -37.80 -26.70
CA ARG A 33 17.95 -36.36 -26.65
C ARG A 33 17.47 -35.74 -25.36
N PHE A 34 16.27 -36.10 -24.91
CA PHE A 34 15.75 -35.64 -23.62
C PHE A 34 16.61 -36.13 -22.45
N ILE A 35 16.98 -37.41 -22.39
CA ILE A 35 17.83 -37.95 -21.31
C ILE A 35 19.20 -37.27 -21.26
N ALA A 36 19.80 -36.98 -22.42
CA ALA A 36 21.08 -36.27 -22.49
C ALA A 36 20.97 -34.83 -21.96
N ALA A 37 19.85 -34.15 -22.26
CA ALA A 37 19.57 -32.79 -21.78
C ALA A 37 19.17 -32.77 -20.30
N ALA A 38 18.37 -33.74 -19.83
CA ALA A 38 17.90 -33.91 -18.47
C ALA A 38 18.93 -34.67 -17.58
N ASN A 39 20.20 -34.32 -17.74
CA ASN A 39 21.29 -34.88 -16.94
C ASN A 39 21.24 -34.34 -15.49
N PRO A 40 21.99 -34.95 -14.54
CA PRO A 40 22.00 -34.53 -13.14
C PRO A 40 22.33 -33.05 -12.93
N ALA A 41 23.21 -32.46 -13.75
CA ALA A 41 23.54 -31.04 -13.63
C ALA A 41 22.35 -30.14 -14.00
N THR A 42 21.57 -30.51 -15.02
CA THR A 42 20.34 -29.80 -15.39
C THR A 42 19.29 -29.92 -14.30
N VAL A 43 19.12 -31.11 -13.71
CA VAL A 43 18.17 -31.31 -12.60
C VAL A 43 18.56 -30.49 -11.37
N LEU A 44 19.83 -30.51 -10.97
CA LEU A 44 20.31 -29.72 -9.83
C LEU A 44 20.14 -28.21 -10.08
N ALA A 45 20.50 -27.71 -11.26
CA ALA A 45 20.31 -26.30 -11.57
C ALA A 45 18.82 -25.88 -11.60
N LEU A 46 17.90 -26.76 -12.01
CA LEU A 46 16.46 -26.49 -11.88
C LEU A 46 15.99 -26.46 -10.42
N LEU A 47 16.55 -27.32 -9.56
CA LEU A 47 16.25 -27.33 -8.12
C LEU A 47 16.78 -26.07 -7.43
N ASP A 48 18.02 -25.68 -7.70
CA ASP A 48 18.63 -24.46 -7.16
C ASP A 48 17.81 -23.21 -7.55
N GLU A 49 17.36 -23.14 -8.81
CA GLU A 49 16.48 -22.06 -9.27
C GLU A 49 15.14 -22.06 -8.52
N LEU A 50 14.53 -23.22 -8.31
CA LEU A 50 13.26 -23.37 -7.60
C LEU A 50 13.38 -22.92 -6.13
N GLU A 51 14.44 -23.35 -5.45
CA GLU A 51 14.75 -22.93 -4.08
C GLU A 51 14.97 -21.42 -3.98
N HIS A 52 15.69 -20.84 -4.95
CA HIS A 52 15.88 -19.40 -5.04
C HIS A 52 14.54 -18.65 -5.22
N TYR A 53 13.65 -19.14 -6.08
CA TYR A 53 12.33 -18.51 -6.26
C TYR A 53 11.47 -18.59 -5.01
N LYS A 54 11.46 -19.75 -4.32
CA LYS A 54 10.73 -19.92 -3.07
C LYS A 54 11.26 -18.99 -1.97
N SER A 55 12.57 -18.92 -1.81
CA SER A 55 13.21 -17.98 -0.87
C SER A 55 12.85 -16.52 -1.19
N ARG A 56 12.78 -16.17 -2.48
CA ARG A 56 12.37 -14.83 -2.90
C ARG A 56 10.91 -14.54 -2.60
N GLU A 57 10.02 -15.51 -2.81
CA GLU A 57 8.60 -15.40 -2.47
C GLU A 57 8.41 -15.17 -0.97
N ASP A 58 9.09 -15.94 -0.12
CA ASP A 58 9.04 -15.77 1.35
C ASP A 58 9.52 -14.37 1.76
N ARG A 59 10.58 -13.85 1.13
CA ARG A 59 11.09 -12.49 1.37
C ARG A 59 10.11 -11.41 0.92
N VAL A 60 9.46 -11.58 -0.23
CA VAL A 60 8.47 -10.64 -0.75
C VAL A 60 7.25 -10.61 0.17
N THR A 61 6.76 -11.76 0.60
CA THR A 61 5.63 -11.87 1.53
C THR A 61 5.91 -11.12 2.84
N LYS A 62 7.10 -11.32 3.43
CA LYS A 62 7.52 -10.56 4.63
C LYS A 62 7.57 -9.07 4.37
N LEU A 63 8.20 -8.64 3.27
CA LEU A 63 8.32 -7.22 2.94
C LEU A 63 6.96 -6.54 2.70
N VAL A 64 6.01 -7.25 2.11
CA VAL A 64 4.63 -6.76 1.93
C VAL A 64 3.92 -6.63 3.28
N GLN A 65 4.08 -7.60 4.17
CA GLN A 65 3.50 -7.57 5.51
C GLN A 65 4.08 -6.43 6.37
N ASP A 66 5.40 -6.26 6.33
CA ASP A 66 6.10 -5.19 7.05
C ASP A 66 5.68 -3.81 6.50
N ASN A 67 5.58 -3.66 5.18
CA ASN A 67 5.06 -2.42 4.57
C ASN A 67 3.62 -2.15 4.98
N SER A 68 2.73 -3.16 4.95
CA SER A 68 1.33 -2.99 5.35
C SER A 68 1.24 -2.47 6.79
N THR A 69 2.02 -3.04 7.70
CA THR A 69 2.07 -2.62 9.11
C THR A 69 2.56 -1.17 9.23
N SER A 70 3.60 -0.82 8.47
CA SER A 70 4.12 0.55 8.45
C SER A 70 3.10 1.56 7.91
N TRP A 71 2.32 1.20 6.88
CA TRP A 71 1.26 2.06 6.34
C TRP A 71 0.14 2.29 7.35
N ASP A 72 -0.27 1.24 8.07
CA ASP A 72 -1.30 1.36 9.12
C ASP A 72 -0.86 2.31 10.23
N GLU A 73 0.41 2.25 10.64
CA GLU A 73 0.96 3.18 11.63
C GLU A 73 1.02 4.62 11.14
N LEU A 74 1.40 4.83 9.87
CA LEU A 74 1.43 6.16 9.26
C LEU A 74 0.02 6.75 9.15
N TYR A 75 -0.96 5.93 8.79
CA TYR A 75 -2.35 6.38 8.69
C TYR A 75 -2.91 6.80 10.05
N LYS A 76 -2.65 6.03 11.11
CA LYS A 76 -3.02 6.42 12.49
C LYS A 76 -2.37 7.72 12.92
N LYS A 77 -1.10 7.93 12.58
CA LYS A 77 -0.39 9.19 12.87
C LYS A 77 -0.98 10.36 12.08
N LEU A 78 -1.37 10.13 10.84
CA LEU A 78 -2.03 11.13 10.00
C LEU A 78 -3.38 11.55 10.60
N GLU A 79 -4.27 10.60 10.90
CA GLU A 79 -5.57 10.88 11.52
C GLU A 79 -5.41 11.62 12.86
N ALA A 80 -4.44 11.21 13.68
CA ALA A 80 -4.15 11.88 14.94
C ALA A 80 -3.65 13.31 14.74
N ALA A 81 -2.81 13.55 13.73
CA ALA A 81 -2.31 14.88 13.39
C ALA A 81 -3.42 15.78 12.83
N GLU A 82 -4.27 15.27 11.94
CA GLU A 82 -5.43 16.00 11.41
C GLU A 82 -6.40 16.39 12.51
N LYS A 83 -6.72 15.45 13.41
CA LYS A 83 -7.53 15.73 14.59
C LYS A 83 -6.88 16.80 15.47
N ARG A 84 -5.57 16.71 15.69
CA ARG A 84 -4.84 17.70 16.51
C ARG A 84 -4.86 19.08 15.87
N ILE A 85 -4.74 19.17 14.55
CA ILE A 85 -4.83 20.45 13.81
C ILE A 85 -6.23 21.05 13.97
N ALA A 86 -7.29 20.26 13.82
CA ALA A 86 -8.66 20.72 14.01
C ALA A 86 -8.90 21.24 15.46
N GLU A 87 -8.42 20.50 16.46
CA GLU A 87 -8.49 20.93 17.87
C GLU A 87 -7.76 22.25 18.12
N LEU A 88 -6.56 22.42 17.54
CA LEU A 88 -5.78 23.65 17.67
C LEU A 88 -6.45 24.84 16.96
N GLN A 89 -7.05 24.63 15.80
CA GLN A 89 -7.82 25.67 15.10
C GLN A 89 -9.01 26.14 15.94
N ILE A 90 -9.80 25.22 16.48
CA ILE A 90 -10.92 25.53 17.38
C ILE A 90 -10.43 26.29 18.63
N ALA A 91 -9.34 25.83 19.24
CA ALA A 91 -8.80 26.46 20.45
C ALA A 91 -8.32 27.90 20.18
N ARG A 92 -7.64 28.12 19.06
CA ARG A 92 -7.21 29.45 18.61
C ARG A 92 -8.41 30.37 18.41
N ASP A 93 -9.44 29.90 17.70
CA ASP A 93 -10.60 30.73 17.37
C ASP A 93 -11.44 31.05 18.62
N LYS A 94 -11.54 30.10 19.57
CA LYS A 94 -12.13 30.37 20.90
C LYS A 94 -11.34 31.41 21.70
N CYS A 95 -10.01 31.38 21.64
CA CYS A 95 -9.16 32.37 22.31
C CYS A 95 -9.39 33.77 21.71
N PHE A 96 -9.44 33.86 20.38
CA PHE A 96 -9.76 35.10 19.68
C PHE A 96 -11.13 35.65 20.09
N LEU A 97 -12.17 34.80 20.06
CA LEU A 97 -13.53 35.17 20.49
C LEU A 97 -13.57 35.66 21.94
N SER A 98 -12.82 35.00 22.85
CA SER A 98 -12.71 35.45 24.24
C SER A 98 -12.07 36.83 24.32
N GLY A 99 -11.00 37.08 23.57
CA GLY A 99 -10.32 38.37 23.53
C GLY A 99 -11.24 39.50 23.03
N LEU A 100 -12.04 39.24 21.99
CA LEU A 100 -13.05 40.20 21.49
C LEU A 100 -14.06 40.57 22.57
N LYS A 101 -14.62 39.57 23.26
CA LYS A 101 -15.60 39.79 24.35
C LYS A 101 -15.01 40.63 25.48
N THR A 102 -13.80 40.28 25.91
CA THR A 102 -13.10 41.01 26.97
C THR A 102 -12.76 42.45 26.54
N GLY A 103 -12.35 42.67 25.28
CA GLY A 103 -12.08 44.02 24.77
C GLY A 103 -13.34 44.90 24.73
N TRP A 104 -14.49 44.32 24.38
CA TRP A 104 -15.79 44.99 24.45
C TRP A 104 -16.17 45.35 25.88
N GLU A 105 -16.01 44.42 26.83
CA GLU A 105 -16.28 44.64 28.25
C GLU A 105 -15.43 45.76 28.86
N TYR A 106 -14.18 45.92 28.39
CA TYR A 106 -13.31 47.02 28.80
C TYR A 106 -13.61 48.37 28.11
N GLY A 107 -14.63 48.43 27.24
CA GLY A 107 -15.01 49.67 26.55
C GLY A 107 -14.00 50.15 25.52
N ILE A 108 -13.21 49.22 24.93
CA ILE A 108 -12.17 49.55 23.93
C ILE A 108 -12.80 49.97 22.59
N ALA A 109 -14.01 49.50 22.31
CA ALA A 109 -14.78 49.81 21.10
C ALA A 109 -16.18 50.31 21.46
N ASP A 110 -16.74 51.19 20.63
CA ASP A 110 -18.07 51.81 20.79
C ASP A 110 -19.07 51.44 19.66
N ASP A 111 -18.62 50.72 18.63
CA ASP A 111 -19.47 50.17 17.57
C ASP A 111 -20.11 48.83 17.96
N THR A 112 -21.37 48.92 18.43
CA THR A 112 -22.15 47.75 18.86
C THR A 112 -22.52 46.82 17.70
N GLU A 113 -22.80 47.37 16.52
CA GLU A 113 -23.21 46.57 15.35
C GLU A 113 -22.01 45.81 14.76
N GLY A 114 -20.87 46.49 14.64
CA GLY A 114 -19.61 45.87 14.23
C GLY A 114 -19.18 44.75 15.17
N TYR A 115 -19.23 44.99 16.48
CA TYR A 115 -18.91 43.95 17.48
C TYR A 115 -19.81 42.72 17.36
N ASN A 116 -21.13 42.90 17.28
CA ASN A 116 -22.06 41.78 17.18
C ASN A 116 -21.85 40.94 15.91
N ARG A 117 -21.47 41.58 14.80
CA ARG A 117 -21.13 40.88 13.55
C ARG A 117 -19.88 40.02 13.71
N GLU A 118 -18.80 40.58 14.25
CA GLU A 118 -17.53 39.87 14.44
C GLU A 118 -17.66 38.69 15.41
N ILE A 119 -18.46 38.83 16.48
CA ILE A 119 -18.78 37.73 17.40
C ILE A 119 -19.55 36.62 16.69
N ALA A 120 -20.54 36.97 15.86
CA ALA A 120 -21.33 35.99 15.11
C ALA A 120 -20.47 35.25 14.08
N ASP A 121 -19.60 35.95 13.35
CA ASP A 121 -18.70 35.37 12.37
C ASP A 121 -17.67 34.44 13.02
N ALA A 122 -17.04 34.87 14.13
CA ALA A 122 -16.11 34.03 14.89
C ALA A 122 -16.79 32.79 15.48
N GLN A 123 -18.01 32.92 15.99
CA GLN A 123 -18.78 31.78 16.50
C GLN A 123 -19.14 30.79 15.36
N ALA A 124 -19.53 31.29 14.18
CA ALA A 124 -19.84 30.45 13.03
C ALA A 124 -18.63 29.65 12.52
N VAL A 125 -17.43 30.23 12.58
CA VAL A 125 -16.17 29.51 12.24
C VAL A 125 -15.91 28.37 13.23
N ILE A 126 -16.08 28.62 14.52
CA ILE A 126 -15.91 27.60 15.58
C ILE A 126 -16.93 26.47 15.41
N ASP A 127 -18.20 26.80 15.16
CA ASP A 127 -19.27 25.82 15.02
C ASP A 127 -19.04 24.93 13.79
N ARG A 128 -18.62 25.52 12.65
CA ARG A 128 -18.24 24.77 11.44
C ARG A 128 -17.07 23.82 11.71
N ALA A 129 -16.02 24.30 12.37
CA ALA A 129 -14.84 23.49 12.69
C ALA A 129 -15.13 22.36 13.70
N ALA A 130 -16.08 22.59 14.61
CA ALA A 130 -16.54 21.60 15.58
C ALA A 130 -17.59 20.62 15.03
N GLY A 131 -18.06 20.80 13.78
CA GLY A 131 -19.13 20.00 13.19
C GLY A 131 -20.50 20.26 13.82
N ILE A 132 -20.67 21.37 14.54
CA ILE A 132 -21.92 21.76 15.18
C ILE A 132 -22.74 22.52 14.12
N GLY A 133 -23.84 21.91 13.65
CA GLY A 133 -24.78 22.57 12.73
C GLY A 133 -24.74 22.13 11.27
N VAL A 134 -23.88 21.18 10.87
CA VAL A 134 -24.01 20.47 9.59
C VAL A 134 -25.10 19.41 9.73
N LYS A 135 -26.37 19.83 9.79
CA LYS A 135 -27.48 18.97 9.38
C LYS A 135 -27.43 18.93 7.85
N GLY A 136 -27.27 17.71 7.33
CA GLY A 136 -27.09 17.48 5.90
C GLY A 136 -28.24 17.98 5.05
N ASP A 137 -27.88 18.23 3.80
CA ASP A 137 -28.65 17.89 2.61
C ASP A 137 -27.73 17.06 1.69
#